data_AF-A0A965TZV7-F1
#
_entry.id   AF-A0A965TZV7-F1
#
_cell.length_a   1.000
_cell.length_b   1.000
_cell.length_c   1.000
_cell.angle_alpha   90.00
_cell.angle_beta   90.00
_cell.angle_gamma   90.00
#
_symmetry.space_group_name_H-M   'P 1'
#
loop_
_entity.id
_entity.type
_entity.pdbx_description
1 polymer ?
#
loop_
_entity_poly.entity_id
_entity_poly.type
_entity_poly.pdbx_seq_one_letter_code
_entity_poly.pdbx_strand_id
1 'polypeptide(L)'
;MQPTRLLAGSAAVPEEKRDAAYACYYAQVVAAQTSVNALSFLKEEDAEGFVRELPRASLVLFHIDNAQAGLLNALTWLTSSLRETDLSLKAGEMLTQNAGQEAQAVNHIYTTERAVAYTFSGLGNDKELSYLLDTLDKLSAKALFFVTTAELQESQSTVQKLLSRGHDVGLGVRLIGQTTARQLLSDLLLGRELLKSEFGYQEEVTLARPVYGHLSDELREAASAGGFTLLMARANPVKSSDARETSAEAVFEAIYSDAPHMLQRGDVLHFTMNQYSQSDTLLGDLALLIHQQRNLYGLHSAAKMVKSELCYAYPLSDDAVLPSVRGRIHPGQLQGGLMKAMRERYIGSHWVNTTGMLPGFIRSEIAAIDKKGAIPNDSNMVFLSFDDWGTDGTITKLLDVLKKHDVIATFFVYTGNVVYNPNLLRAIAMEGHTIGCHT
;
A
#
# COMPACT_ATOMS: atom_id res chain seq x y z
N MET A 1 3.11 7.35 -45.98
CA MET A 1 4.31 6.59 -45.55
C MET A 1 5.03 6.13 -46.81
N GLN A 2 6.34 6.36 -46.95
CA GLN A 2 7.11 5.62 -47.95
C GLN A 2 7.07 4.13 -47.58
N PRO A 3 6.92 3.20 -48.54
CA PRO A 3 6.91 1.78 -48.22
C PRO A 3 8.28 1.39 -47.66
N THR A 4 8.31 1.00 -46.39
CA THR A 4 9.51 0.46 -45.75
C THR A 4 9.89 -0.82 -46.48
N ARG A 5 10.98 -0.79 -47.24
CA ARG A 5 11.52 -1.96 -47.91
C ARG A 5 12.22 -2.81 -46.85
N LEU A 6 11.53 -3.86 -46.36
CA LEU A 6 12.02 -4.82 -45.37
C LEU A 6 12.27 -6.18 -46.04
N LEU A 7 13.45 -6.77 -45.82
CA LEU A 7 13.75 -8.15 -46.21
C LEU A 7 13.53 -9.05 -44.99
N ALA A 8 12.61 -10.01 -45.06
CA ALA A 8 12.37 -11.00 -44.01
C ALA A 8 13.11 -12.32 -44.30
N GLY A 9 13.70 -12.95 -43.28
CA GLY A 9 14.27 -14.29 -43.39
C GLY A 9 14.23 -15.08 -42.08
N SER A 10 14.26 -16.42 -42.17
CA SER A 10 14.50 -17.31 -41.02
C SER A 10 15.87 -17.00 -40.39
N ALA A 11 16.09 -17.42 -39.13
CA ALA A 11 17.12 -17.03 -38.14
C ALA A 11 18.62 -16.86 -38.57
N ALA A 12 18.97 -16.95 -39.83
CA ALA A 12 20.19 -16.38 -40.41
C ALA A 12 19.93 -15.98 -41.87
N VAL A 13 19.92 -14.67 -42.17
CA VAL A 13 19.92 -14.20 -43.56
C VAL A 13 21.36 -14.32 -44.09
N PRO A 14 21.63 -15.16 -45.11
CA PRO A 14 22.97 -15.30 -45.69
C PRO A 14 23.55 -13.95 -46.10
N GLU A 15 24.87 -13.79 -45.95
CA GLU A 15 25.58 -12.53 -46.25
C GLU A 15 25.25 -11.99 -47.64
N GLU A 16 25.28 -12.85 -48.65
CA GLU A 16 24.91 -12.52 -50.03
C GLU A 16 23.49 -11.95 -50.18
N LYS A 17 22.53 -12.43 -49.38
CA LYS A 17 21.15 -11.92 -49.39
C LYS A 17 21.02 -10.58 -48.65
N ARG A 18 21.81 -10.35 -47.62
CA ARG A 18 21.89 -9.05 -46.92
C ARG A 18 22.53 -8.01 -47.83
N ASP A 19 23.63 -8.36 -48.48
CA ASP A 19 24.36 -7.48 -49.40
C ASP A 19 23.49 -7.10 -50.60
N ALA A 20 22.76 -8.07 -51.17
CA ALA A 20 21.79 -7.81 -52.23
C ALA A 20 20.65 -6.89 -51.76
N ALA A 21 20.12 -7.07 -50.54
CA ALA A 21 19.11 -6.17 -49.99
C ALA A 21 19.62 -4.74 -49.79
N TYR A 22 20.82 -4.57 -49.25
CA TYR A 22 21.43 -3.23 -49.11
C TYR A 22 21.71 -2.60 -50.48
N ALA A 23 22.20 -3.37 -51.45
CA ALA A 23 22.40 -2.90 -52.83
C ALA A 23 21.09 -2.51 -53.54
N CYS A 24 19.95 -3.07 -53.14
CA CYS A 24 18.62 -2.72 -53.64
C CYS A 24 17.93 -1.59 -52.85
N TYR A 25 18.65 -0.85 -52.00
CA TYR A 25 18.14 0.23 -51.15
C TYR A 25 17.02 -0.22 -50.18
N TYR A 26 17.10 -1.45 -49.66
CA TYR A 26 16.26 -1.83 -48.52
C TYR A 26 16.76 -1.08 -47.27
N ALA A 27 15.85 -0.46 -46.52
CA ALA A 27 16.20 0.38 -45.38
C ALA A 27 16.61 -0.43 -44.14
N GLN A 28 16.04 -1.63 -43.98
CA GLN A 28 16.30 -2.54 -42.86
C GLN A 28 16.13 -4.00 -43.31
N VAL A 29 16.98 -4.89 -42.78
CA VAL A 29 16.84 -6.35 -42.89
C VAL A 29 16.27 -6.86 -41.57
N VAL A 30 15.17 -7.61 -41.63
CA VAL A 30 14.45 -8.13 -40.47
C VAL A 30 14.65 -9.65 -40.42
N ALA A 31 15.43 -10.13 -39.47
CA ALA A 31 15.53 -11.56 -39.20
C ALA A 31 14.51 -11.93 -38.13
N ALA A 32 13.61 -12.87 -38.45
CA ALA A 32 12.66 -13.37 -37.47
C ALA A 32 13.40 -14.23 -36.44
N GLN A 33 13.04 -14.05 -35.17
CA GLN A 33 13.59 -14.82 -34.07
C GLN A 33 13.13 -16.28 -34.13
N THR A 34 11.90 -16.51 -34.61
CA THR A 34 11.37 -17.83 -34.86
C THR A 34 10.48 -17.84 -36.10
N SER A 35 10.24 -19.02 -36.64
CA SER A 35 9.31 -19.26 -37.73
C SER A 35 8.36 -20.39 -37.38
N VAL A 36 7.08 -20.24 -37.70
CA VAL A 36 6.06 -21.25 -37.44
C VAL A 36 5.22 -21.48 -38.69
N ASN A 37 4.85 -22.74 -38.94
CA ASN A 37 3.90 -23.08 -39.99
C ASN A 37 2.49 -22.94 -39.42
N ALA A 38 1.62 -22.18 -40.07
CA ALA A 38 0.24 -22.00 -39.62
C ALA A 38 -0.48 -23.33 -39.35
N LEU A 39 -0.20 -24.36 -40.15
CA LEU A 39 -0.85 -25.67 -40.05
C LEU A 39 -0.33 -26.52 -38.88
N SER A 40 0.68 -26.06 -38.11
CA SER A 40 1.07 -26.75 -36.88
C SER A 40 0.10 -26.54 -35.74
N PHE A 41 -0.77 -25.52 -35.81
CA PHE A 41 -1.84 -25.34 -34.84
C PHE A 41 -3.03 -26.21 -35.26
N LEU A 42 -3.26 -27.30 -34.53
CA LEU A 42 -4.38 -28.21 -34.74
C LEU A 42 -5.60 -27.81 -33.91
N LYS A 43 -5.38 -27.06 -32.84
CA LYS A 43 -6.37 -26.53 -31.90
C LYS A 43 -5.87 -25.23 -31.26
N GLU A 44 -6.77 -24.54 -30.56
CA GLU A 44 -6.49 -23.24 -29.92
C GLU A 44 -5.33 -23.31 -28.91
N GLU A 45 -5.24 -24.39 -28.12
CA GLU A 45 -4.19 -24.52 -27.10
C GLU A 45 -2.77 -24.62 -27.70
N ASP A 46 -2.64 -25.01 -28.97
CA ASP A 46 -1.35 -25.05 -29.65
C ASP A 46 -0.84 -23.62 -29.93
N ALA A 47 -1.74 -22.71 -30.30
CA ALA A 47 -1.41 -21.30 -30.51
C ALA A 47 -1.13 -20.59 -29.18
N GLU A 48 -1.92 -20.89 -28.14
CA GLU A 48 -1.68 -20.37 -26.78
C GLU A 48 -0.31 -20.82 -26.25
N GLY A 49 0.02 -22.11 -26.41
CA GLY A 49 1.31 -22.66 -26.01
C GLY A 49 2.47 -21.99 -26.74
N PHE A 50 2.32 -21.80 -28.06
CA PHE A 50 3.32 -21.08 -28.87
C PHE A 50 3.51 -19.64 -28.39
N VAL A 51 2.43 -18.86 -28.23
CA VAL A 51 2.51 -17.47 -27.77
C VAL A 51 3.11 -17.36 -26.37
N ARG A 52 2.82 -18.32 -25.48
CA ARG A 52 3.37 -18.36 -24.12
C ARG A 52 4.88 -18.57 -24.09
N GLU A 53 5.43 -19.30 -25.06
CA GLU A 53 6.87 -19.55 -25.17
C GLU A 53 7.63 -18.42 -25.91
N LEU A 54 6.92 -17.53 -26.60
CA LEU A 54 7.55 -16.41 -27.31
C LEU A 54 8.09 -15.37 -26.34
N PRO A 55 9.38 -15.00 -26.43
CA PRO A 55 9.88 -13.81 -25.79
C PRO A 55 9.08 -12.57 -26.24
N ARG A 56 8.89 -11.61 -25.34
CA ARG A 56 8.22 -10.35 -25.69
C ARG A 56 8.96 -9.63 -26.82
N ALA A 57 8.18 -8.99 -27.71
CA ALA A 57 8.68 -8.33 -28.91
C ALA A 57 9.39 -9.26 -29.92
N SER A 58 9.17 -10.58 -29.84
CA SER A 58 9.65 -11.53 -30.85
C SER A 58 9.12 -11.19 -32.24
N LEU A 59 10.02 -11.17 -33.22
CA LEU A 59 9.64 -11.21 -34.62
C LEU A 59 9.35 -12.67 -35.00
N VAL A 60 8.09 -12.96 -35.34
CA VAL A 60 7.66 -14.30 -35.77
C VAL A 60 7.42 -14.29 -37.29
N LEU A 61 8.08 -15.19 -38.01
CA LEU A 61 7.79 -15.45 -39.41
C LEU A 61 6.70 -16.52 -39.53
N PHE A 62 5.56 -16.15 -40.12
CA PHE A 62 4.45 -17.06 -40.34
C PHE A 62 4.50 -17.63 -41.77
N HIS A 63 4.67 -18.94 -41.90
CA HIS A 63 4.63 -19.60 -43.21
C HIS A 63 3.19 -19.87 -43.62
N ILE A 64 2.83 -19.36 -44.81
CA ILE A 64 1.51 -19.53 -45.41
C ILE A 64 1.65 -20.51 -46.58
N ASP A 65 1.23 -21.76 -46.38
CA ASP A 65 1.12 -22.74 -47.46
C ASP A 65 -0.26 -22.62 -48.16
N ASN A 66 -0.39 -23.11 -49.40
CA ASN A 66 -1.58 -22.96 -50.26
C ASN A 66 -2.89 -23.61 -49.74
N ALA A 67 -2.93 -24.13 -48.50
CA ALA A 67 -4.08 -24.78 -47.91
C ALA A 67 -4.97 -23.78 -47.14
N GLN A 68 -6.04 -23.30 -47.78
CA GLN A 68 -6.92 -22.26 -47.24
C GLN A 68 -7.74 -22.66 -45.99
N ALA A 69 -8.07 -23.94 -45.81
CA ALA A 69 -9.06 -24.35 -44.80
C ALA A 69 -8.51 -24.38 -43.36
N GLY A 70 -7.22 -24.68 -43.15
CA GLY A 70 -6.60 -24.70 -41.81
C GLY A 70 -5.98 -23.36 -41.41
N LEU A 71 -5.56 -22.57 -42.39
CA LEU A 71 -4.88 -21.29 -42.19
C LEU A 71 -5.72 -20.26 -41.42
N LEU A 72 -7.02 -20.15 -41.75
CA LEU A 72 -7.88 -19.14 -41.13
C LEU A 72 -8.07 -19.42 -39.64
N ASN A 73 -8.32 -20.68 -39.26
CA ASN A 73 -8.45 -21.08 -37.86
C ASN A 73 -7.14 -20.84 -37.10
N ALA A 74 -6.00 -21.25 -37.66
CA ALA A 74 -4.69 -21.02 -37.06
C ALA A 74 -4.39 -19.53 -36.83
N LEU A 75 -4.72 -18.66 -37.81
CA LEU A 75 -4.60 -17.21 -37.66
C LEU A 75 -5.56 -16.65 -36.63
N THR A 76 -6.79 -17.15 -36.54
CA THR A 76 -7.75 -16.75 -35.52
C THR A 76 -7.23 -17.11 -34.13
N TRP A 77 -6.79 -18.34 -33.90
CA TRP A 77 -6.24 -18.76 -32.61
C TRP A 77 -5.01 -17.94 -32.24
N LEU A 78 -4.05 -17.79 -33.15
CA LEU A 78 -2.85 -16.98 -32.88
C LEU A 78 -3.19 -15.53 -32.57
N THR A 79 -4.05 -14.88 -33.36
CA THR A 79 -4.38 -13.47 -33.14
C THR A 79 -5.19 -13.26 -31.87
N SER A 80 -6.07 -14.20 -31.51
CA SER A 80 -6.74 -14.23 -30.20
C SER A 80 -5.75 -14.38 -29.05
N SER A 81 -4.84 -15.36 -29.10
CA SER A 81 -3.82 -15.54 -28.05
C SER A 81 -2.88 -14.35 -27.94
N LEU A 82 -2.45 -13.75 -29.06
CA LEU A 82 -1.64 -12.53 -29.05
C LEU A 82 -2.41 -11.36 -28.42
N ARG A 83 -3.70 -11.22 -28.73
CA ARG A 83 -4.56 -10.19 -28.16
C ARG A 83 -4.68 -10.33 -26.64
N GLU A 84 -4.76 -11.55 -26.12
CA GLU A 84 -4.82 -11.80 -24.67
C GLU A 84 -3.53 -11.39 -23.94
N THR A 85 -2.39 -11.42 -24.64
CA THR A 85 -1.09 -10.97 -24.11
C THR A 85 -0.82 -9.47 -24.33
N ASP A 86 -1.68 -8.75 -25.06
CA ASP A 86 -1.55 -7.31 -25.28
C ASP A 86 -2.02 -6.52 -24.06
N LEU A 87 -1.07 -6.24 -23.17
CA LEU A 87 -1.32 -5.47 -21.94
C LEU A 87 -1.82 -4.04 -22.20
N SER A 88 -1.47 -3.44 -23.35
CA SER A 88 -1.92 -2.09 -23.70
C SER A 88 -3.39 -2.08 -24.10
N LEU A 89 -3.81 -3.10 -24.86
CA LEU A 89 -5.22 -3.30 -25.18
C LEU A 89 -6.03 -3.60 -23.92
N LYS A 90 -5.55 -4.53 -23.09
CA LYS A 90 -6.18 -4.89 -21.81
C LYS A 90 -6.32 -3.67 -20.89
N ALA A 91 -5.27 -2.86 -20.76
CA ALA A 91 -5.32 -1.61 -20.01
C ALA A 91 -6.37 -0.64 -20.57
N GLY A 92 -6.48 -0.54 -21.90
CA GLY A 92 -7.50 0.30 -22.55
C GLY A 92 -8.94 -0.15 -22.27
N GLU A 93 -9.19 -1.45 -22.26
CA GLU A 93 -10.49 -2.03 -21.92
C GLU A 93 -10.84 -1.78 -20.44
N MET A 94 -9.88 -2.00 -19.53
CA MET A 94 -10.04 -1.77 -18.09
C MET A 94 -10.30 -0.29 -17.76
N LEU A 95 -9.58 0.64 -18.40
CA LEU A 95 -9.81 2.08 -18.22
C LEU A 95 -11.19 2.52 -18.72
N THR A 96 -11.63 1.95 -19.85
CA THR A 96 -12.99 2.21 -20.37
C THR A 96 -14.06 1.77 -19.38
N GLN A 97 -13.88 0.61 -18.74
CA GLN A 97 -14.79 0.10 -17.71
C GLN A 97 -14.73 0.92 -16.41
N ASN A 98 -13.55 1.41 -16.04
CA ASN A 98 -13.32 2.24 -14.86
C ASN A 98 -13.95 3.64 -14.96
N ALA A 99 -14.30 4.09 -16.16
CA ALA A 99 -15.03 5.34 -16.40
C ALA A 99 -14.41 6.58 -15.72
N GLY A 100 -13.08 6.67 -15.69
CA GLY A 100 -12.35 7.80 -15.11
C GLY A 100 -12.33 7.86 -13.59
N GLN A 101 -12.71 6.79 -12.88
CA GLN A 101 -12.56 6.72 -11.43
C GLN A 101 -11.09 6.75 -11.02
N GLU A 102 -10.79 7.45 -9.92
CA GLU A 102 -9.44 7.61 -9.39
C GLU A 102 -9.27 6.90 -8.06
N ALA A 103 -8.16 6.16 -7.90
CA ALA A 103 -7.81 5.54 -6.65
C ALA A 103 -7.32 6.59 -5.65
N GLN A 104 -7.83 6.51 -4.41
CA GLN A 104 -7.29 7.30 -3.31
C GLN A 104 -6.00 6.67 -2.80
N ALA A 105 -5.01 7.54 -2.54
CA ALA A 105 -3.78 7.12 -1.91
C ALA A 105 -3.97 6.86 -0.42
N VAL A 106 -3.32 5.82 0.06
CA VAL A 106 -3.32 5.42 1.47
C VAL A 106 -1.94 5.70 2.04
N ASN A 107 -1.86 6.62 3.00
CA ASN A 107 -0.60 6.97 3.67
C ASN A 107 -0.37 6.16 4.95
N HIS A 108 -1.41 5.45 5.40
CA HIS A 108 -1.51 4.79 6.69
C HIS A 108 -2.38 3.54 6.58
N ILE A 109 -1.93 2.42 7.14
CA ILE A 109 -2.71 1.19 7.13
C ILE A 109 -3.67 1.23 8.33
N TYR A 110 -4.98 1.23 8.07
CA TYR A 110 -5.98 1.18 9.13
C TYR A 110 -6.10 -0.25 9.66
N THR A 111 -5.43 -0.50 10.79
CA THR A 111 -5.32 -1.84 11.40
C THR A 111 -5.18 -1.76 12.91
N THR A 112 -5.68 -2.76 13.63
CA THR A 112 -5.39 -2.92 15.07
C THR A 112 -4.17 -3.78 15.36
N GLU A 113 -3.54 -4.32 14.32
CA GLU A 113 -2.31 -5.08 14.41
C GLU A 113 -1.19 -4.28 15.08
N ARG A 114 -0.43 -4.92 15.97
CA ARG A 114 0.72 -4.33 16.69
C ARG A 114 1.95 -4.27 15.80
N ALA A 115 1.83 -3.62 14.64
CA ALA A 115 2.86 -3.57 13.62
C ALA A 115 2.98 -2.20 12.95
N VAL A 116 4.19 -1.90 12.50
CA VAL A 116 4.54 -0.80 11.59
C VAL A 116 5.10 -1.41 10.31
N ALA A 117 4.89 -0.75 9.17
CA ALA A 117 5.44 -1.20 7.90
C ALA A 117 6.62 -0.33 7.45
N TYR A 118 7.75 -0.98 7.13
CA TYR A 118 8.85 -0.35 6.41
C TYR A 118 8.74 -0.69 4.93
N THR A 119 8.87 0.34 4.10
CA THR A 119 8.77 0.22 2.65
C THR A 119 9.97 0.87 1.96
N PHE A 120 10.41 0.30 0.85
CA PHE A 120 11.61 0.76 0.14
C PHE A 120 11.30 0.98 -1.34
N SER A 121 11.75 2.08 -1.92
CA SER A 121 11.67 2.32 -3.37
C SER A 121 12.97 1.93 -4.04
N GLY A 122 12.88 1.02 -5.02
CA GLY A 122 14.02 0.51 -5.78
C GLY A 122 14.82 -0.58 -5.05
N LEU A 123 15.85 -1.08 -5.72
CA LEU A 123 16.73 -2.15 -5.20
C LEU A 123 18.08 -1.66 -4.69
N GLY A 124 18.43 -0.40 -4.95
CA GLY A 124 19.72 0.17 -4.59
C GLY A 124 20.90 -0.53 -5.28
N ASN A 125 22.08 -0.47 -4.66
CA ASN A 125 23.23 -1.27 -5.08
C ASN A 125 23.38 -2.54 -4.22
N ASP A 126 24.17 -3.50 -4.67
CA ASP A 126 24.27 -4.83 -4.02
C ASP A 126 24.76 -4.77 -2.57
N LYS A 127 25.65 -3.83 -2.24
CA LYS A 127 26.18 -3.66 -0.88
C LYS A 127 25.12 -3.07 0.03
N GLU A 128 24.46 -2.00 -0.41
CA GLU A 128 23.39 -1.35 0.35
C GLU A 128 22.23 -2.31 0.62
N LEU A 129 21.76 -3.01 -0.41
CA LEU A 129 20.68 -3.98 -0.25
C LEU A 129 21.10 -5.11 0.70
N SER A 130 22.28 -5.69 0.52
CA SER A 130 22.72 -6.80 1.37
C SER A 130 22.82 -6.38 2.85
N TYR A 131 23.38 -5.20 3.12
CA TYR A 131 23.46 -4.64 4.48
C TYR A 131 22.09 -4.35 5.08
N LEU A 132 21.18 -3.76 4.30
CA LEU A 132 19.80 -3.51 4.72
C LEU A 132 19.08 -4.81 5.06
N LEU A 133 19.17 -5.82 4.20
CA LEU A 133 18.53 -7.11 4.43
C LEU A 133 19.09 -7.82 5.69
N ASP A 134 20.40 -7.74 5.93
CA ASP A 134 21.01 -8.24 7.18
C ASP A 134 20.49 -7.48 8.40
N THR A 135 20.24 -6.19 8.26
CA THR A 135 19.65 -5.36 9.32
C THR A 135 18.21 -5.74 9.61
N LEU A 136 17.39 -5.95 8.57
CA LEU A 136 16.01 -6.41 8.72
C LEU A 136 15.94 -7.81 9.35
N ASP A 137 16.86 -8.72 9.01
CA ASP A 137 16.92 -10.04 9.62
C ASP A 137 17.30 -9.99 11.11
N LYS A 138 18.22 -9.09 11.52
CA LYS A 138 18.50 -8.84 12.95
C LYS A 138 17.26 -8.37 13.71
N LEU A 139 16.38 -7.63 13.04
CA LEU A 139 15.11 -7.16 13.59
C LEU A 139 13.99 -8.22 13.52
N SER A 140 14.26 -9.41 12.96
CA SER A 140 13.23 -10.40 12.61
C SER A 140 12.08 -9.79 11.79
N ALA A 141 12.41 -8.80 10.96
CA ALA A 141 11.47 -7.94 10.25
C ALA A 141 11.26 -8.42 8.82
N LYS A 142 10.03 -8.25 8.32
CA LYS A 142 9.73 -8.33 6.89
C LYS A 142 9.20 -6.98 6.42
N ALA A 143 9.59 -6.63 5.20
CA ALA A 143 9.37 -5.31 4.62
C ALA A 143 8.79 -5.45 3.22
N LEU A 144 8.29 -4.33 2.67
CA LEU A 144 7.78 -4.25 1.31
C LEU A 144 8.76 -3.44 0.43
N PHE A 145 9.16 -3.99 -0.70
CA PHE A 145 9.97 -3.27 -1.68
C PHE A 145 9.17 -2.96 -2.93
N PHE A 146 9.09 -1.70 -3.31
CA PHE A 146 8.51 -1.26 -4.57
C PHE A 146 9.55 -1.36 -5.68
N VAL A 147 9.40 -2.38 -6.53
CA VAL A 147 10.30 -2.71 -7.63
C VAL A 147 9.67 -2.31 -8.95
N THR A 148 10.43 -1.66 -9.81
CA THR A 148 9.98 -1.25 -11.14
C THR A 148 10.03 -2.40 -12.14
N THR A 149 9.27 -2.31 -13.24
CA THR A 149 9.34 -3.29 -14.34
C THR A 149 10.75 -3.41 -14.92
N ALA A 150 11.45 -2.28 -15.08
CA ALA A 150 12.85 -2.27 -15.50
C ALA A 150 13.76 -3.07 -14.55
N GLU A 151 13.61 -2.90 -13.22
CA GLU A 151 14.39 -3.65 -12.24
C GLU A 151 14.05 -5.15 -12.23
N LEU A 152 12.78 -5.52 -12.44
CA LEU A 152 12.37 -6.92 -12.58
C LEU A 152 13.07 -7.58 -13.78
N GLN A 153 13.23 -6.87 -14.88
CA GLN A 153 13.85 -7.39 -16.10
C GLN A 153 15.39 -7.37 -16.03
N GLU A 154 15.98 -6.32 -15.46
CA GLU A 154 17.43 -6.08 -15.51
C GLU A 154 18.18 -6.66 -14.29
N SER A 155 17.50 -6.86 -13.16
CA SER A 155 18.13 -7.18 -11.86
C SER A 155 17.54 -8.44 -11.19
N GLN A 156 17.29 -9.50 -11.99
CA GLN A 156 16.62 -10.72 -11.52
C GLN A 156 17.27 -11.36 -10.28
N SER A 157 18.60 -11.47 -10.24
CA SER A 157 19.31 -12.05 -9.09
C SER A 157 19.11 -11.26 -7.79
N THR A 158 19.04 -9.93 -7.90
CA THR A 158 18.80 -9.01 -6.78
C THR A 158 17.38 -9.16 -6.25
N VAL A 159 16.39 -9.26 -7.13
CA VAL A 159 14.98 -9.50 -6.74
C VAL A 159 14.83 -10.89 -6.10
N GLN A 160 15.46 -11.92 -6.67
CA GLN A 160 15.47 -13.27 -6.07
C GLN A 160 16.12 -13.28 -4.68
N LYS A 161 17.21 -12.54 -4.47
CA LYS A 161 17.83 -12.38 -3.14
C LYS A 161 16.83 -11.85 -2.11
N LEU A 162 16.11 -10.79 -2.46
CA LEU A 162 15.09 -10.17 -1.62
C LEU A 162 13.94 -11.14 -1.29
N LEU A 163 13.41 -11.84 -2.29
CA LEU A 163 12.32 -12.81 -2.12
C LEU A 163 12.77 -14.02 -1.29
N SER A 164 14.01 -14.49 -1.48
CA SER A 164 14.57 -15.63 -0.73
C SER A 164 14.69 -15.36 0.77
N ARG A 165 14.81 -14.08 1.16
CA ARG A 165 14.78 -13.65 2.57
C ARG A 165 13.36 -13.36 3.07
N GLY A 166 12.33 -13.61 2.25
CA GLY A 166 10.91 -13.56 2.64
C GLY A 166 10.32 -12.15 2.70
N HIS A 167 10.97 -11.15 2.09
CA HIS A 167 10.38 -9.82 1.92
C HIS A 167 9.34 -9.85 0.79
N ASP A 168 8.34 -8.97 0.91
CA ASP A 168 7.30 -8.86 -0.11
C ASP A 168 7.63 -7.75 -1.10
N VAL A 169 7.00 -7.82 -2.27
CA VAL A 169 7.18 -6.85 -3.36
C VAL A 169 5.88 -6.15 -3.72
N GLY A 170 5.99 -4.85 -3.96
CA GLY A 170 4.99 -4.01 -4.61
C GLY A 170 5.56 -3.45 -5.91
N LEU A 171 4.74 -2.77 -6.70
CA LEU A 171 5.17 -2.19 -7.97
C LEU A 171 5.57 -0.73 -7.82
N GLY A 172 6.83 -0.44 -8.14
CA GLY A 172 7.34 0.91 -8.29
C GLY A 172 7.01 1.46 -9.68
N VAL A 173 6.45 2.66 -9.76
CA VAL A 173 6.13 3.33 -11.03
C VAL A 173 7.10 4.49 -11.28
N ARG A 174 7.74 4.52 -12.45
CA ARG A 174 8.57 5.64 -12.88
C ARG A 174 7.75 6.60 -13.74
N LEU A 175 7.55 7.82 -13.25
CA LEU A 175 6.87 8.88 -13.99
C LEU A 175 7.91 9.66 -14.78
N ILE A 176 8.08 9.34 -16.07
CA ILE A 176 9.06 10.00 -16.97
C ILE A 176 8.30 10.74 -18.07
N GLY A 177 8.42 12.07 -18.09
CA GLY A 177 7.77 12.91 -19.09
C GLY A 177 6.23 12.87 -18.98
N GLN A 178 5.54 13.02 -20.12
CA GLN A 178 4.09 12.88 -20.19
C GLN A 178 3.73 11.40 -20.38
N THR A 179 3.15 10.79 -19.34
CA THR A 179 2.68 9.40 -19.35
C THR A 179 1.16 9.35 -19.27
N THR A 180 0.54 8.47 -20.06
CA THR A 180 -0.93 8.27 -20.04
C THR A 180 -1.34 7.19 -19.04
N ALA A 181 -2.58 7.22 -18.55
CA ALA A 181 -3.13 6.19 -17.67
C ALA A 181 -3.03 4.78 -18.29
N ARG A 182 -3.19 4.66 -19.62
CA ARG A 182 -3.02 3.40 -20.35
C ARG A 182 -1.59 2.88 -20.26
N GLN A 183 -0.59 3.73 -20.46
CA GLN A 183 0.82 3.31 -20.36
C GLN A 183 1.16 2.89 -18.93
N LEU A 184 0.71 3.66 -17.93
CA LEU A 184 0.95 3.36 -16.52
C LEU A 184 0.28 2.05 -16.09
N LEU A 185 -0.98 1.82 -16.50
CA LEU A 185 -1.68 0.56 -16.22
C LEU A 185 -1.02 -0.61 -16.95
N SER A 186 -0.58 -0.42 -18.20
CA SER A 186 0.15 -1.47 -18.94
C SER A 186 1.43 -1.88 -18.23
N ASP A 187 2.20 -0.92 -17.71
CA ASP A 187 3.43 -1.14 -16.96
C ASP A 187 3.15 -1.84 -15.62
N LEU A 188 2.10 -1.45 -14.90
CA LEU A 188 1.66 -2.12 -13.68
C LEU A 188 1.21 -3.58 -13.93
N LEU A 189 0.44 -3.82 -15.00
CA LEU A 189 0.04 -5.18 -15.38
C LEU A 189 1.27 -6.02 -15.78
N LEU A 190 2.25 -5.42 -16.45
CA LEU A 190 3.51 -6.06 -16.78
C LEU A 190 4.26 -6.48 -15.52
N GLY A 191 4.40 -5.58 -14.55
CA GLY A 191 5.07 -5.89 -13.29
C GLY A 191 4.43 -7.07 -12.55
N ARG A 192 3.09 -7.13 -12.49
CA ARG A 192 2.35 -8.28 -11.93
C ARG A 192 2.68 -9.58 -12.67
N GLU A 193 2.69 -9.52 -13.99
CA GLU A 193 2.95 -10.70 -14.82
C GLU A 193 4.36 -11.22 -14.62
N LEU A 194 5.39 -10.35 -14.69
CA LEU A 194 6.79 -10.72 -14.49
C LEU A 194 7.02 -11.35 -13.10
N LEU A 195 6.46 -10.75 -12.04
CA LEU A 195 6.56 -11.29 -10.70
C LEU A 195 6.00 -12.72 -10.61
N LYS A 196 4.89 -12.99 -11.30
CA LYS A 196 4.29 -14.33 -11.32
C LYS A 196 5.08 -15.30 -12.19
N SER A 197 5.43 -14.92 -13.42
CA SER A 197 6.00 -15.82 -14.43
C SER A 197 7.50 -16.06 -14.25
N GLU A 198 8.27 -15.02 -13.91
CA GLU A 198 9.73 -15.10 -13.82
C GLU A 198 10.22 -15.37 -12.40
N PHE A 199 9.49 -14.89 -11.38
CA PHE A 199 9.90 -15.02 -9.97
C PHE A 199 9.06 -16.02 -9.18
N GLY A 200 8.02 -16.60 -9.78
CA GLY A 200 7.12 -17.54 -9.09
C GLY A 200 6.42 -16.92 -7.89
N TYR A 201 6.27 -15.60 -7.85
CA TYR A 201 5.64 -14.88 -6.75
C TYR A 201 4.15 -15.21 -6.71
N GLN A 202 3.72 -15.93 -5.68
CA GLN A 202 2.37 -16.49 -5.58
C GLN A 202 1.34 -15.47 -5.10
N GLU A 203 1.79 -14.47 -4.36
CA GLU A 203 0.90 -13.45 -3.79
C GLU A 203 0.39 -12.50 -4.85
N GLU A 204 -0.90 -12.16 -4.78
CA GLU A 204 -1.44 -11.10 -5.62
C GLU A 204 -0.81 -9.75 -5.23
N VAL A 205 -0.16 -9.11 -6.19
CA VAL A 205 0.53 -7.83 -6.03
C VAL A 205 -0.46 -6.69 -6.24
N THR A 206 -1.01 -6.18 -5.15
CA THR A 206 -2.03 -5.13 -5.16
C THR A 206 -1.49 -3.76 -4.80
N LEU A 207 -0.24 -3.65 -4.33
CA LEU A 207 0.34 -2.40 -3.86
C LEU A 207 1.23 -1.78 -4.94
N ALA A 208 1.01 -0.48 -5.19
CA ALA A 208 1.84 0.30 -6.10
C ALA A 208 2.18 1.67 -5.50
N ARG A 209 3.29 2.26 -5.94
CA ARG A 209 3.71 3.60 -5.55
C ARG A 209 4.57 4.25 -6.64
N PRO A 210 4.50 5.58 -6.86
CA PRO A 210 5.55 6.26 -7.61
C PRO A 210 6.90 6.16 -6.89
N VAL A 211 7.95 5.73 -7.61
CA VAL A 211 9.32 5.63 -7.06
C VAL A 211 9.88 7.02 -6.74
N TYR A 212 9.59 7.98 -7.62
CA TYR A 212 9.97 9.39 -7.48
C TYR A 212 8.79 10.29 -7.89
N GLY A 213 8.80 11.52 -7.37
CA GLY A 213 7.82 12.53 -7.76
C GLY A 213 6.47 12.43 -7.04
N HIS A 214 5.49 13.16 -7.57
CA HIS A 214 4.16 13.26 -7.01
C HIS A 214 3.20 12.29 -7.67
N LEU A 215 2.10 11.98 -6.98
CA LEU A 215 1.03 11.17 -7.52
C LEU A 215 0.24 11.97 -8.56
N SER A 216 0.22 11.49 -9.81
CA SER A 216 -0.55 12.08 -10.91
C SER A 216 -1.95 11.47 -11.03
N ASP A 217 -2.88 12.20 -11.64
CA ASP A 217 -4.25 11.74 -11.86
C ASP A 217 -4.27 10.52 -12.79
N GLU A 218 -3.38 10.45 -13.77
CA GLU A 218 -3.22 9.28 -14.65
C GLU A 218 -2.81 8.03 -13.87
N LEU A 219 -1.95 8.18 -12.86
CA LEU A 219 -1.57 7.05 -12.00
C LEU A 219 -2.71 6.64 -11.06
N ARG A 220 -3.51 7.60 -10.58
CA ARG A 220 -4.71 7.31 -9.77
C ARG A 220 -5.76 6.55 -10.59
N GLU A 221 -6.00 6.97 -11.82
CA GLU A 221 -6.94 6.29 -12.72
C GLU A 221 -6.44 4.89 -13.08
N ALA A 222 -5.15 4.77 -13.45
CA ALA A 222 -4.53 3.47 -13.74
C ALA A 222 -4.63 2.52 -12.54
N ALA A 223 -4.34 3.01 -11.33
CA ALA A 223 -4.45 2.21 -10.12
C ALA A 223 -5.89 1.78 -9.84
N SER A 224 -6.87 2.68 -10.01
CA SER A 224 -8.30 2.36 -9.85
C SER A 224 -8.72 1.24 -10.82
N ALA A 225 -8.45 1.44 -12.11
CA ALA A 225 -8.81 0.49 -13.15
C ALA A 225 -8.11 -0.86 -12.95
N GLY A 226 -6.85 -0.86 -12.50
CA GLY A 226 -6.04 -2.05 -12.26
C GLY A 226 -6.28 -2.75 -10.92
N GLY A 227 -7.12 -2.21 -10.04
CA GLY A 227 -7.30 -2.74 -8.68
C GLY A 227 -6.02 -2.65 -7.83
N PHE A 228 -5.25 -1.58 -7.98
CA PHE A 228 -4.08 -1.30 -7.15
C PHE A 228 -4.43 -0.32 -6.03
N THR A 229 -3.93 -0.59 -4.83
CA THR A 229 -3.86 0.39 -3.76
C THR A 229 -2.57 1.18 -3.89
N LEU A 230 -2.71 2.51 -3.97
CA LEU A 230 -1.58 3.43 -3.99
C LEU A 230 -1.10 3.65 -2.56
N LEU A 231 -0.15 2.82 -2.11
CA LEU A 231 0.40 2.90 -0.76
C LEU A 231 1.56 3.91 -0.72
N MET A 232 1.27 5.04 -0.12
CA MET A 232 2.23 6.09 0.15
C MET A 232 2.80 5.89 1.57
N ALA A 233 3.29 6.96 2.19
CA ALA A 233 3.91 6.87 3.51
C ALA A 233 3.45 8.01 4.40
N ARG A 234 3.36 7.71 5.70
CA ARG A 234 3.17 8.72 6.72
C ARG A 234 4.44 9.56 6.90
N ALA A 235 5.59 8.92 6.80
CA ALA A 235 6.89 9.57 6.92
C ALA A 235 7.90 9.03 5.90
N ASN A 236 8.73 9.93 5.39
CA ASN A 236 9.84 9.61 4.49
C ASN A 236 11.12 10.16 5.16
N PRO A 237 11.84 9.35 5.97
CA PRO A 237 13.04 9.82 6.67
C PRO A 237 14.21 10.14 5.74
N VAL A 238 14.20 9.61 4.52
CA VAL A 238 15.29 9.79 3.55
C VAL A 238 15.04 11.04 2.69
N LYS A 239 15.93 12.03 2.76
CA LYS A 239 15.83 13.28 2.00
C LYS A 239 17.02 13.44 1.05
N SER A 240 16.77 14.05 -0.10
CA SER A 240 17.83 14.36 -1.09
C SER A 240 18.87 15.36 -0.58
N SER A 241 18.51 16.21 0.39
CA SER A 241 19.44 17.13 1.06
C SER A 241 20.55 16.40 1.81
N ASP A 242 20.30 15.17 2.23
CA ASP A 242 21.17 14.41 3.13
C ASP A 242 22.05 13.44 2.33
N ALA A 243 22.09 13.56 0.99
CA ALA A 243 22.74 12.61 0.10
C ALA A 243 24.26 12.44 0.34
N ARG A 244 24.91 13.37 1.05
CA ARG A 244 26.34 13.28 1.43
C ARG A 244 26.55 12.95 2.91
N GLU A 245 25.49 12.80 3.68
CA GLU A 245 25.58 12.45 5.08
C GLU A 245 26.16 11.03 5.24
N THR A 246 26.85 10.80 6.36
CA THR A 246 27.49 9.52 6.69
C THR A 246 27.10 9.00 8.08
N SER A 247 26.43 9.82 8.90
CA SER A 247 25.93 9.42 10.23
C SER A 247 24.41 9.24 10.22
N ALA A 248 23.97 8.04 10.60
CA ALA A 248 22.55 7.75 10.80
C ALA A 248 21.98 8.58 11.96
N GLU A 249 22.77 8.84 13.00
CA GLU A 249 22.40 9.69 14.14
C GLU A 249 22.15 11.13 13.72
N ALA A 250 23.01 11.70 12.87
CA ALA A 250 22.82 13.05 12.35
C ALA A 250 21.50 13.18 11.56
N VAL A 251 21.21 12.21 10.67
CA VAL A 251 19.93 12.17 9.95
C VAL A 251 18.76 12.00 10.90
N PHE A 252 18.88 11.09 11.86
CA PHE A 252 17.82 10.82 12.84
C PHE A 252 17.49 12.04 13.70
N GLU A 253 18.48 12.72 14.26
CA GLU A 253 18.29 13.94 15.06
C GLU A 253 17.66 15.07 14.22
N ALA A 254 18.05 15.20 12.94
CA ALA A 254 17.45 16.17 12.03
C ALA A 254 15.97 15.89 11.71
N ILE A 255 15.50 14.65 11.85
CA ILE A 255 14.10 14.26 11.64
C ILE A 255 13.28 14.41 12.93
N TYR A 256 13.86 14.07 14.09
CA TYR A 256 13.13 13.90 15.35
C TYR A 256 13.49 14.95 16.42
N SER A 257 14.04 16.10 16.06
CA SER A 257 14.45 17.16 17.00
C SER A 257 13.29 17.78 17.80
N ASP A 258 12.09 17.85 17.20
CA ASP A 258 11.04 18.77 17.68
C ASP A 258 9.97 18.13 18.58
N ALA A 259 10.00 16.80 18.78
CA ALA A 259 9.26 16.07 19.83
C ALA A 259 9.51 14.56 19.73
N PRO A 260 9.37 13.80 20.84
CA PRO A 260 9.44 12.35 20.83
C PRO A 260 8.17 11.73 20.22
N HIS A 261 8.02 11.81 18.90
CA HIS A 261 6.94 11.14 18.19
C HIS A 261 7.24 9.65 18.04
N MET A 262 6.51 8.82 18.79
CA MET A 262 6.52 7.37 18.60
C MET A 262 5.69 7.00 17.38
N LEU A 263 6.14 5.95 16.67
CA LEU A 263 5.38 5.34 15.59
C LEU A 263 4.09 4.72 16.12
N GLN A 264 3.04 4.83 15.32
CA GLN A 264 1.70 4.32 15.61
C GLN A 264 1.47 3.01 14.86
N ARG A 265 0.52 2.20 15.35
CA ARG A 265 0.10 0.98 14.63
C ARG A 265 -0.34 1.35 13.22
N GLY A 266 0.09 0.58 12.23
CA GLY A 266 -0.25 0.80 10.84
C GLY A 266 0.50 1.94 10.16
N ASP A 267 1.42 2.62 10.86
CA ASP A 267 2.29 3.61 10.23
C ASP A 267 3.09 2.95 9.10
N VAL A 268 3.25 3.70 8.00
CA VAL A 268 4.08 3.30 6.87
C VAL A 268 5.25 4.27 6.76
N LEU A 269 6.46 3.76 6.97
CA LEU A 269 7.70 4.50 6.78
C LEU A 269 8.31 4.11 5.44
N HIS A 270 8.73 5.10 4.67
CA HIS A 270 9.25 4.89 3.34
C HIS A 270 10.67 5.40 3.15
N PHE A 271 11.52 4.53 2.63
CA PHE A 271 12.94 4.76 2.43
C PHE A 271 13.25 4.68 0.93
N THR A 272 13.91 5.71 0.41
CA THR A 272 14.41 5.69 -0.97
C THR A 272 15.80 5.04 -0.97
N MET A 273 15.97 3.94 -1.68
CA MET A 273 17.27 3.26 -1.80
C MET A 273 18.25 4.10 -2.63
N ASN A 274 19.55 3.90 -2.42
CA ASN A 274 20.65 4.54 -3.14
C ASN A 274 20.62 6.07 -3.08
N GLN A 275 20.13 6.62 -1.95
CA GLN A 275 20.09 8.06 -1.73
C GLN A 275 21.39 8.62 -1.15
N TYR A 276 22.11 7.84 -0.32
CA TYR A 276 23.31 8.26 0.40
C TYR A 276 24.57 7.94 -0.41
N SER A 277 25.05 8.92 -1.18
CA SER A 277 26.18 8.76 -2.11
C SER A 277 27.54 8.45 -1.48
N GLN A 278 27.67 8.57 -0.14
CA GLN A 278 28.91 8.36 0.60
C GLN A 278 28.86 7.13 1.53
N SER A 279 27.74 6.41 1.58
CA SER A 279 27.60 5.26 2.47
C SER A 279 26.60 4.23 1.94
N ASP A 280 27.06 2.98 1.85
CA ASP A 280 26.21 1.83 1.55
C ASP A 280 25.51 1.28 2.81
N THR A 281 25.83 1.75 4.02
CA THR A 281 25.25 1.18 5.26
C THR A 281 24.23 2.09 5.94
N LEU A 282 24.32 3.41 5.69
CA LEU A 282 23.58 4.43 6.45
C LEU A 282 22.08 4.17 6.45
N LEU A 283 21.49 3.80 5.31
CA LEU A 283 20.05 3.52 5.21
C LEU A 283 19.61 2.41 6.18
N GLY A 284 20.37 1.32 6.26
CA GLY A 284 20.13 0.22 7.19
C GLY A 284 20.30 0.68 8.65
N ASP A 285 21.38 1.40 8.94
CA ASP A 285 21.65 1.95 10.28
C ASP A 285 20.54 2.91 10.74
N LEU A 286 20.05 3.77 9.85
CA LEU A 286 18.94 4.68 10.11
C LEU A 286 17.63 3.92 10.37
N ALA A 287 17.32 2.89 9.56
CA ALA A 287 16.13 2.07 9.77
C ALA A 287 16.17 1.35 11.13
N LEU A 288 17.34 0.84 11.51
CA LEU A 288 17.59 0.23 12.82
C LEU A 288 17.43 1.24 13.96
N LEU A 289 18.01 2.44 13.82
CA LEU A 289 17.97 3.49 14.82
C LEU A 289 16.53 3.97 15.06
N ILE A 290 15.75 4.19 13.99
CA ILE A 290 14.33 4.54 14.08
C ILE A 290 13.55 3.43 14.79
N HIS A 291 13.80 2.16 14.44
CA HIS A 291 13.14 1.04 15.08
C HIS A 291 13.43 1.02 16.59
N GLN A 292 14.69 1.16 16.99
CA GLN A 292 15.08 1.09 18.40
C GLN A 292 14.58 2.27 19.24
N GLN A 293 14.50 3.46 18.64
CA GLN A 293 14.25 4.68 19.40
C GLN A 293 12.82 5.23 19.29
N ARG A 294 12.07 4.87 18.24
CA ARG A 294 10.75 5.46 17.94
C ARG A 294 9.65 4.41 17.74
N ASN A 295 9.98 3.12 17.68
CA ASN A 295 8.99 2.08 17.44
C ASN A 295 8.73 1.22 18.69
N LEU A 296 7.47 0.90 18.93
CA LEU A 296 7.03 -0.02 19.99
C LEU A 296 6.55 -1.37 19.44
N TYR A 297 6.44 -1.47 18.12
CA TYR A 297 5.75 -2.54 17.43
C TYR A 297 6.69 -3.44 16.62
N GLY A 298 6.19 -4.61 16.24
CA GLY A 298 6.88 -5.43 15.24
C GLY A 298 6.94 -4.73 13.89
N LEU A 299 7.89 -5.15 13.04
CA LEU A 299 7.95 -4.72 11.65
C LEU A 299 7.40 -5.81 10.76
N HIS A 300 6.21 -5.58 10.21
CA HIS A 300 5.55 -6.51 9.30
C HIS A 300 5.44 -5.90 7.91
N SER A 301 5.33 -6.77 6.91
CA SER A 301 5.17 -6.33 5.54
C SER A 301 3.79 -5.70 5.33
N ALA A 302 3.79 -4.51 4.70
CA ALA A 302 2.56 -3.84 4.31
C ALA A 302 1.65 -4.72 3.43
N ALA A 303 2.22 -5.54 2.52
CA ALA A 303 1.44 -6.41 1.64
C ALA A 303 0.63 -7.47 2.41
N LYS A 304 1.15 -7.93 3.55
CA LYS A 304 0.44 -8.88 4.44
C LYS A 304 -0.52 -8.15 5.35
N MET A 305 -0.10 -7.02 5.91
CA MET A 305 -0.94 -6.21 6.80
C MET A 305 -2.24 -5.83 6.10
N VAL A 306 -2.21 -5.30 4.87
CA VAL A 306 -3.43 -4.86 4.16
C VAL A 306 -4.43 -5.99 3.84
N LYS A 307 -3.98 -7.25 3.86
CA LYS A 307 -4.82 -8.44 3.65
C LYS A 307 -5.27 -9.09 4.97
N SER A 308 -4.79 -8.59 6.12
CA SER A 308 -5.08 -9.12 7.45
C SER A 308 -6.53 -8.85 7.86
N GLU A 309 -7.14 -9.77 8.62
CA GLU A 309 -8.47 -9.57 9.23
C GLU A 309 -8.50 -8.42 10.26
N LEU A 310 -7.32 -7.99 10.72
CA LEU A 310 -7.17 -6.82 11.61
C LEU A 310 -7.25 -5.49 10.87
N CYS A 311 -7.17 -5.50 9.52
CA CYS A 311 -7.39 -4.30 8.72
C CYS A 311 -8.87 -3.97 8.62
N TYR A 312 -9.17 -2.68 8.49
CA TYR A 312 -10.52 -2.17 8.37
C TYR A 312 -10.59 -0.93 7.49
N ALA A 313 -11.76 -0.67 6.91
CA ALA A 313 -11.98 0.53 6.12
C ALA A 313 -12.15 1.76 7.01
N TYR A 314 -11.42 2.84 6.69
CA TYR A 314 -11.58 4.15 7.31
C TYR A 314 -11.17 5.26 6.33
N PRO A 315 -11.86 6.43 6.31
CA PRO A 315 -13.12 6.70 7.01
C PRO A 315 -14.25 5.77 6.51
N LEU A 316 -15.25 5.54 7.37
CA LEU A 316 -16.43 4.76 6.96
C LEU A 316 -17.21 5.56 5.90
N SER A 317 -17.70 4.86 4.88
CA SER A 317 -18.71 5.44 4.00
C SER A 317 -20.00 5.70 4.79
N ASP A 318 -20.82 6.65 4.33
CA ASP A 318 -22.11 6.94 4.97
C ASP A 318 -22.94 5.67 5.14
N ASP A 319 -22.95 4.80 4.13
CA ASP A 319 -23.68 3.54 4.14
C ASP A 319 -23.14 2.51 5.14
N ALA A 320 -21.85 2.57 5.47
CA ALA A 320 -21.23 1.73 6.49
C ALA A 320 -21.52 2.22 7.93
N VAL A 321 -22.01 3.46 8.11
CA VAL A 321 -22.40 3.96 9.44
C VAL A 321 -23.68 3.25 9.89
N LEU A 322 -23.64 2.61 11.06
CA LEU A 322 -24.78 1.85 11.60
C LEU A 322 -26.05 2.72 11.70
N PRO A 323 -27.23 2.20 11.30
CA PRO A 323 -28.51 2.90 11.47
C PRO A 323 -28.81 3.30 12.92
N SER A 324 -28.23 2.59 13.88
CA SER A 324 -28.36 2.88 15.31
C SER A 324 -27.62 4.14 15.77
N VAL A 325 -26.72 4.70 14.97
CA VAL A 325 -25.99 5.94 15.30
C VAL A 325 -26.13 7.02 14.23
N ARG A 326 -26.45 6.66 12.98
CA ARG A 326 -26.59 7.60 11.86
C ARG A 326 -27.64 8.67 12.17
N GLY A 327 -27.23 9.95 12.17
CA GLY A 327 -28.13 11.09 12.40
C GLY A 327 -28.78 11.14 13.79
N ARG A 328 -28.33 10.31 14.74
CA ARG A 328 -28.97 10.22 16.06
C ARG A 328 -28.64 11.36 17.01
N ILE A 329 -27.61 12.15 16.72
CA ILE A 329 -27.25 13.33 17.51
C ILE A 329 -27.39 14.54 16.59
N HIS A 330 -28.31 15.45 16.93
CA HIS A 330 -28.54 16.69 16.16
C HIS A 330 -28.99 17.84 17.08
N PRO A 331 -28.78 19.10 16.68
CA PRO A 331 -29.30 20.24 17.42
C PRO A 331 -30.81 20.12 17.66
N GLY A 332 -31.25 20.47 18.88
CA GLY A 332 -32.66 20.43 19.26
C GLY A 332 -33.24 19.05 19.56
N GLN A 333 -32.42 18.00 19.67
CA GLN A 333 -32.86 16.64 20.03
C GLN A 333 -33.44 16.54 21.45
N LEU A 334 -32.94 17.34 22.40
CA LEU A 334 -33.49 17.43 23.74
C LEU A 334 -34.50 18.59 23.79
N GLN A 335 -35.80 18.28 23.75
CA GLN A 335 -36.88 19.27 23.93
C GLN A 335 -37.68 18.97 25.20
N GLY A 336 -37.68 19.91 26.15
CA GLY A 336 -38.37 19.77 27.44
C GLY A 336 -37.73 18.71 28.35
N GLY A 337 -37.77 18.93 29.67
CA GLY A 337 -37.36 17.90 30.63
C GLY A 337 -35.85 17.67 30.79
N LEU A 338 -34.99 18.64 30.42
CA LEU A 338 -33.54 18.59 30.66
C LEU A 338 -33.19 18.19 32.09
N MET A 339 -33.85 18.81 33.08
CA MET A 339 -33.61 18.50 34.49
C MET A 339 -34.06 17.10 34.90
N LYS A 340 -35.06 16.52 34.22
CA LYS A 340 -35.43 15.12 34.44
C LYS A 340 -34.33 14.20 33.90
N ALA A 341 -33.90 14.42 32.65
CA ALA A 341 -32.84 13.64 32.03
C ALA A 341 -31.52 13.73 32.80
N MET A 342 -31.16 14.91 33.30
CA MET A 342 -29.97 15.09 34.13
C MET A 342 -30.06 14.33 35.44
N ARG A 343 -31.18 14.43 36.18
CA ARG A 343 -31.34 13.67 37.43
C ARG A 343 -31.26 12.16 37.23
N GLU A 344 -31.73 11.67 36.09
CA GLU A 344 -31.74 10.24 35.78
C GLU A 344 -30.39 9.70 35.28
N ARG A 345 -29.48 10.56 34.80
CA ARG A 345 -28.27 10.12 34.05
C ARG A 345 -26.96 10.73 34.51
N TYR A 346 -26.99 11.84 35.24
CA TYR A 346 -25.79 12.52 35.72
C TYR A 346 -25.29 11.81 36.99
N ILE A 347 -24.05 11.33 36.95
CA ILE A 347 -23.31 10.82 38.12
C ILE A 347 -22.10 11.73 38.28
N GLY A 348 -22.22 12.73 39.15
CA GLY A 348 -21.17 13.71 39.37
C GLY A 348 -20.47 13.54 40.70
N SER A 349 -19.59 14.49 41.00
CA SER A 349 -18.81 14.51 42.24
C SER A 349 -19.28 15.63 43.18
N HIS A 350 -19.10 15.43 44.49
CA HIS A 350 -19.63 16.33 45.53
C HIS A 350 -19.09 17.77 45.46
N TRP A 351 -17.90 17.96 44.86
CA TRP A 351 -17.28 19.27 44.66
C TRP A 351 -17.89 20.08 43.51
N VAL A 352 -18.68 19.48 42.60
CA VAL A 352 -19.38 20.19 41.53
C VAL A 352 -20.66 20.80 42.11
N ASN A 353 -20.54 22.00 42.69
CA ASN A 353 -21.62 22.61 43.48
C ASN A 353 -21.87 24.10 43.20
N THR A 354 -21.20 24.67 42.19
CA THR A 354 -21.36 26.08 41.80
C THR A 354 -21.80 26.22 40.34
N THR A 355 -22.44 27.34 40.04
CA THR A 355 -22.81 27.73 38.67
C THR A 355 -21.60 28.02 37.78
N GLY A 356 -20.41 28.22 38.36
CA GLY A 356 -19.17 28.33 37.60
C GLY A 356 -18.66 26.98 37.09
N MET A 357 -18.91 25.89 37.84
CA MET A 357 -18.54 24.53 37.44
C MET A 357 -19.60 23.86 36.54
N LEU A 358 -20.86 24.27 36.66
CA LEU A 358 -21.94 23.89 35.74
C LEU A 358 -22.61 25.15 35.16
N PRO A 359 -21.98 25.82 34.17
CA PRO A 359 -22.56 26.97 33.50
C PRO A 359 -23.94 26.64 32.90
N GLY A 360 -24.89 27.56 33.03
CA GLY A 360 -26.26 27.40 32.52
C GLY A 360 -27.27 26.80 33.49
N PHE A 361 -26.85 26.34 34.67
CA PHE A 361 -27.73 25.80 35.71
C PHE A 361 -27.89 26.77 36.89
N ILE A 362 -29.06 26.77 37.53
CA ILE A 362 -29.27 27.50 38.79
C ILE A 362 -28.91 26.64 40.01
N ARG A 363 -28.70 27.28 41.17
CA ARG A 363 -28.28 26.59 42.41
C ARG A 363 -29.22 25.45 42.82
N SER A 364 -30.53 25.62 42.68
CA SER A 364 -31.51 24.58 43.03
C SER A 364 -31.45 23.38 42.10
N GLU A 365 -31.10 23.57 40.82
CA GLU A 365 -30.90 22.49 39.86
C GLU A 365 -29.63 21.71 40.16
N ILE A 366 -28.52 22.40 40.43
CA ILE A 366 -27.24 21.79 40.85
C ILE A 366 -27.41 21.05 42.19
N ALA A 367 -28.29 21.53 43.07
CA ALA A 367 -28.60 20.84 44.33
C ALA A 367 -29.33 19.50 44.09
N ALA A 368 -30.08 19.37 42.99
CA ALA A 368 -30.99 18.26 42.73
C ALA A 368 -30.38 17.09 41.91
N ILE A 369 -29.17 17.24 41.37
CA ILE A 369 -28.47 16.19 40.60
C ILE A 369 -27.59 15.30 41.50
N ASP A 370 -27.32 14.06 41.08
CA ASP A 370 -26.46 13.14 41.83
C ASP A 370 -25.00 13.61 41.83
N LYS A 371 -24.42 13.67 43.02
CA LYS A 371 -23.04 14.13 43.27
C LYS A 371 -22.26 13.16 44.17
N LYS A 372 -22.73 11.92 44.31
CA LYS A 372 -22.07 10.90 45.14
C LYS A 372 -20.80 10.35 44.48
N GLY A 373 -20.71 10.43 43.14
CA GLY A 373 -19.59 9.90 42.38
C GLY A 373 -19.48 8.38 42.45
N ALA A 374 -20.58 7.70 42.76
CA ALA A 374 -20.62 6.26 42.99
C ALA A 374 -21.88 5.67 42.37
N ILE A 375 -21.71 4.52 41.71
CA ILE A 375 -22.82 3.73 41.18
C ILE A 375 -23.24 2.74 42.27
N PRO A 376 -24.52 2.69 42.67
CA PRO A 376 -25.00 1.69 43.63
C PRO A 376 -24.68 0.28 43.14
N ASN A 377 -24.03 -0.51 43.99
CA ASN A 377 -23.72 -1.92 43.73
C ASN A 377 -23.72 -2.70 45.05
N ASP A 378 -23.88 -4.02 44.94
CA ASP A 378 -23.86 -4.96 46.08
C ASP A 378 -22.50 -5.68 46.21
N SER A 379 -21.50 -5.30 45.43
CA SER A 379 -20.20 -5.97 45.28
C SER A 379 -19.05 -4.97 45.40
N ASN A 380 -17.91 -5.29 46.02
CA ASN A 380 -16.76 -4.37 46.13
C ASN A 380 -16.12 -4.09 44.75
N MET A 381 -16.73 -3.19 43.97
CA MET A 381 -16.41 -2.89 42.58
C MET A 381 -16.01 -1.42 42.46
N VAL A 382 -14.91 -1.18 41.76
CA VAL A 382 -14.43 0.15 41.39
C VAL A 382 -14.39 0.22 39.87
N PHE A 383 -14.90 1.31 39.31
CA PHE A 383 -14.84 1.57 37.88
C PHE A 383 -13.61 2.41 37.57
N LEU A 384 -12.71 1.89 36.73
CA LEU A 384 -11.59 2.66 36.23
C LEU A 384 -11.99 3.39 34.96
N SER A 385 -11.75 4.70 34.95
CA SER A 385 -11.87 5.52 33.76
C SER A 385 -10.60 6.29 33.49
N PHE A 386 -10.26 6.42 32.21
CA PHE A 386 -9.13 7.19 31.74
C PHE A 386 -9.64 8.36 30.92
N ASP A 387 -9.13 9.52 31.24
CA ASP A 387 -9.43 10.75 30.53
C ASP A 387 -8.34 11.05 29.51
N ASP A 388 -8.69 11.85 28.50
CA ASP A 388 -7.83 12.22 27.38
C ASP A 388 -7.37 11.07 26.46
N TRP A 389 -6.72 11.45 25.36
CA TRP A 389 -6.33 10.56 24.27
C TRP A 389 -4.97 9.86 24.47
N GLY A 390 -4.10 10.44 25.31
CA GLY A 390 -2.73 9.95 25.51
C GLY A 390 -1.91 9.85 24.21
N THR A 391 -0.84 9.05 24.26
CA THR A 391 -0.07 8.65 23.06
C THR A 391 -0.18 7.16 22.86
N ASP A 392 0.08 6.73 21.63
CA ASP A 392 0.09 5.32 21.26
C ASP A 392 0.97 4.48 22.20
N GLY A 393 2.12 5.02 22.62
CA GLY A 393 3.01 4.35 23.55
C GLY A 393 2.56 4.29 25.00
N THR A 394 1.82 5.29 25.49
CA THR A 394 1.26 5.26 26.85
C THR A 394 0.04 4.36 26.90
N ILE A 395 -0.90 4.53 25.96
CA ILE A 395 -2.16 3.79 25.94
C ILE A 395 -1.90 2.31 25.67
N THR A 396 -0.99 1.95 24.77
CA THR A 396 -0.67 0.54 24.51
C THR A 396 -0.12 -0.18 25.75
N LYS A 397 0.75 0.46 26.52
CA LYS A 397 1.25 -0.12 27.79
C LYS A 397 0.16 -0.20 28.85
N LEU A 398 -0.73 0.79 28.89
CA LEU A 398 -1.88 0.78 29.78
C LEU A 398 -2.82 -0.39 29.47
N LEU A 399 -3.14 -0.61 28.19
CA LEU A 399 -3.92 -1.76 27.72
C LEU A 399 -3.25 -3.09 28.11
N ASP A 400 -1.92 -3.20 27.95
CA ASP A 400 -1.17 -4.40 28.37
C ASP A 400 -1.32 -4.68 29.88
N VAL A 401 -1.34 -3.65 30.73
CA VAL A 401 -1.57 -3.79 32.18
C VAL A 401 -3.02 -4.19 32.48
N LEU A 402 -4.00 -3.53 31.87
CA LEU A 402 -5.42 -3.84 32.07
C LEU A 402 -5.73 -5.28 31.67
N LYS A 403 -5.23 -5.70 30.51
CA LYS A 403 -5.35 -7.07 30.00
C LYS A 403 -4.68 -8.08 30.93
N LYS A 404 -3.48 -7.80 31.45
CA LYS A 404 -2.78 -8.69 32.39
C LYS A 404 -3.58 -8.98 33.66
N HIS A 405 -4.43 -8.04 34.07
CA HIS A 405 -5.24 -8.15 35.29
C HIS A 405 -6.73 -8.43 34.99
N ASP A 406 -7.09 -8.75 33.74
CA ASP A 406 -8.46 -8.99 33.30
C ASP A 406 -9.44 -7.85 33.66
N VAL A 407 -8.96 -6.60 33.59
CA VAL A 407 -9.73 -5.40 33.94
C VAL A 407 -10.31 -4.74 32.69
N ILE A 408 -11.61 -4.52 32.67
CA ILE A 408 -12.29 -3.65 31.70
C ILE A 408 -12.43 -2.25 32.30
N ALA A 409 -12.24 -1.23 31.46
CA ALA A 409 -12.18 0.17 31.84
C ALA A 409 -12.95 1.03 30.82
N THR A 410 -13.20 2.29 31.19
CA THR A 410 -13.84 3.27 30.31
C THR A 410 -12.83 4.32 29.87
N PHE A 411 -12.69 4.54 28.57
CA PHE A 411 -11.82 5.57 27.99
C PHE A 411 -12.67 6.73 27.49
N PHE A 412 -12.57 7.89 28.13
CA PHE A 412 -13.22 9.12 27.69
C PHE A 412 -12.30 9.83 26.70
N VAL A 413 -12.57 9.65 25.41
CA VAL A 413 -11.68 10.11 24.34
C VAL A 413 -12.06 11.50 23.84
N TYR A 414 -11.04 12.35 23.65
CA TYR A 414 -11.22 13.63 22.96
C TYR A 414 -11.38 13.39 21.45
N THR A 415 -12.57 13.66 20.93
CA THR A 415 -12.94 13.30 19.55
C THR A 415 -12.08 13.97 18.49
N GLY A 416 -11.56 15.16 18.76
CA GLY A 416 -10.63 15.87 17.86
C GLY A 416 -9.31 15.14 17.64
N ASN A 417 -8.89 14.26 18.55
CA ASN A 417 -7.65 13.49 18.40
C ASN A 417 -7.83 12.13 17.71
N VAL A 418 -9.07 11.63 17.66
CA VAL A 418 -9.40 10.32 17.07
C VAL A 418 -9.00 10.25 15.60
N VAL A 419 -9.18 11.34 14.86
CA VAL A 419 -8.85 11.42 13.43
C VAL A 419 -7.36 11.23 13.15
N TYR A 420 -6.49 11.51 14.12
CA TYR A 420 -5.03 11.39 13.95
C TYR A 420 -4.48 9.99 14.29
N ASN A 421 -5.25 9.17 15.03
CA ASN A 421 -4.90 7.77 15.33
C ASN A 421 -6.16 6.89 15.55
N PRO A 422 -6.98 6.65 14.51
CA PRO A 422 -8.19 5.85 14.64
C PRO A 422 -7.88 4.38 15.02
N ASN A 423 -6.67 3.90 14.69
CA ASN A 423 -6.21 2.55 15.03
C ASN A 423 -6.17 2.32 16.54
N LEU A 424 -5.72 3.33 17.30
CA LEU A 424 -5.66 3.24 18.76
C LEU A 424 -7.06 3.15 19.39
N LEU A 425 -8.03 3.97 18.94
CA LEU A 425 -9.41 3.87 19.40
C LEU A 425 -10.01 2.49 19.11
N ARG A 426 -9.77 1.98 17.90
CA ARG A 426 -10.29 0.66 17.53
C ARG A 426 -9.62 -0.45 18.34
N ALA A 427 -8.33 -0.32 18.66
CA ALA A 427 -7.64 -1.26 19.55
C ALA A 427 -8.24 -1.25 20.96
N ILE A 428 -8.49 -0.07 21.55
CA ILE A 428 -9.18 0.06 22.85
C ILE A 428 -10.54 -0.66 22.81
N ALA A 429 -11.34 -0.42 21.76
CA ALA A 429 -12.65 -1.07 21.59
C ALA A 429 -12.54 -2.59 21.45
N MET A 430 -11.59 -3.07 20.66
CA MET A 430 -11.39 -4.50 20.38
C MET A 430 -10.90 -5.28 21.60
N GLU A 431 -10.22 -4.63 22.55
CA GLU A 431 -9.85 -5.22 23.83
C GLU A 431 -11.02 -5.25 24.84
N GLY A 432 -12.21 -4.77 24.44
CA GLY A 432 -13.44 -4.86 25.24
C GLY A 432 -13.69 -3.67 26.16
N HIS A 433 -12.87 -2.62 26.08
CA HIS A 433 -13.05 -1.41 26.88
C HIS A 433 -14.22 -0.56 26.39
N THR A 434 -14.87 0.15 27.32
CA THR A 434 -15.96 1.07 26.99
C THR A 434 -15.38 2.39 26.49
N ILE A 435 -15.96 2.94 25.42
CA ILE A 435 -15.56 4.25 24.88
C ILE A 435 -16.60 5.29 25.27
N GLY A 436 -16.16 6.32 26.00
CA GLY A 436 -16.90 7.54 26.28
C GLY A 436 -16.36 8.71 25.46
N CYS A 437 -17.13 9.80 25.39
CA CYS A 437 -16.70 11.05 24.77
C CYS A 437 -16.27 12.05 25.84
N HIS A 438 -15.09 12.67 25.67
CA HIS A 438 -14.70 13.88 26.37
C HIS A 438 -14.75 15.06 25.39
N THR A 439 -15.38 16.15 25.80
CA THR A 439 -15.44 17.43 25.07
C THR A 439 -14.48 18.46 25.60
#